data_AF-A0A1J5MN13-F1
#
_entry.id   AF-A0A1J5MN13-F1
#
_cell.length_a   1.000
_cell.length_b   1.000
_cell.length_c   1.000
_cell.angle_alpha   90.00
_cell.angle_beta   90.00
_cell.angle_gamma   90.00
#
_symmetry.space_group_name_H-M   'P 1'
#
loop_
_entity.id
_entity.type
_entity.pdbx_description
1 polymer ?
#
loop_
_entity_poly.entity_id
_entity_poly.type
_entity_poly.pdbx_seq_one_letter_code
_entity_poly.pdbx_strand_id
1 'polypeptide(L)'
;MSLSEPQSAIYQKILEQVAPLSLNLMAVKIEKQPQDFLAWCHELLDVCINRINRDLMDEIQFKPLKKVISLLTLATSVTQLTMAKAAPWFIYQEFINSQSQRHGLEERLRLLDFVSNLDTSRLGELSVEDRMAFVGKHTSEHDTALYNFDVQWFGQTKTAKGFHELLSVNPAAFDDALSKIPDEGEVTQSQFADFVGGFMMAIMITSEKPSLAIATRLLAMKRPDQFITISSSKLDELCQGLNIAKLKLHDFEAYWTDVIGTIRTMPWYNSEQPSDESELALWNNRVVLMDLLFWCDEEHAQQSNYLKIKNKPARKSTSKAGGKTTRRSKESATEIVDRVLAMEGTSDFIKAQRNSIIAQVESGKKIDEVITLLSKIFG
;
A
#
# COMPACT_ATOMS: atom_id res chain seq x y z
N MET A 1 21.29 -25.66 4.75
CA MET A 1 20.54 -24.63 4.00
C MET A 1 21.41 -24.17 2.85
N SER A 2 20.94 -24.23 1.61
CA SER A 2 21.61 -23.57 0.47
C SER A 2 21.20 -22.10 0.48
N LEU A 3 22.15 -21.17 0.50
CA LEU A 3 21.90 -19.73 0.56
C LEU A 3 22.43 -19.07 -0.71
N SER A 4 21.67 -18.13 -1.28
CA SER A 4 22.21 -17.21 -2.28
C SER A 4 23.27 -16.30 -1.67
N GLU A 5 24.08 -15.63 -2.50
CA GLU A 5 25.09 -14.69 -2.01
C GLU A 5 24.49 -13.56 -1.14
N PRO A 6 23.38 -12.89 -1.54
CA PRO A 6 22.70 -11.92 -0.67
C PRO A 6 22.22 -12.53 0.66
N GLN A 7 21.63 -13.73 0.63
CA GLN A 7 21.15 -14.41 1.84
C GLN A 7 22.29 -14.79 2.78
N SER A 8 23.41 -15.28 2.24
CA SER A 8 24.61 -15.62 2.99
C SER A 8 25.19 -14.41 3.70
N ALA A 9 25.28 -13.26 3.01
CA ALA A 9 25.76 -12.01 3.59
C ALA A 9 24.87 -11.50 4.74
N ILE A 10 23.53 -11.63 4.61
CA ILE A 10 22.61 -11.25 5.69
C ILE A 10 22.71 -12.23 6.86
N TYR A 11 22.79 -13.54 6.58
CA TYR A 11 22.91 -14.59 7.59
C TYR A 11 24.15 -14.38 8.48
N GLN A 12 25.32 -14.10 7.91
CA GLN A 12 26.54 -13.83 8.70
C GLN A 12 26.37 -12.61 9.60
N LYS A 13 25.76 -11.53 9.09
CA LYS A 13 25.45 -10.33 9.90
C LYS A 13 24.49 -10.64 11.05
N ILE A 14 23.55 -11.57 10.88
CA ILE A 14 22.66 -11.99 11.96
C ILE A 14 23.47 -12.71 13.05
N LEU A 15 24.32 -13.66 12.68
CA LEU A 15 25.13 -14.43 13.65
C LEU A 15 26.03 -13.54 14.51
N GLU A 16 26.63 -12.49 13.93
CA GLU A 16 27.43 -11.51 14.67
C GLU A 16 26.62 -10.79 15.77
N GLN A 17 25.34 -10.50 15.51
CA GLN A 17 24.45 -9.80 16.44
C GLN A 17 23.76 -10.74 17.43
N VAL A 18 23.76 -12.05 17.15
CA VAL A 18 23.18 -13.09 18.01
C VAL A 18 24.09 -13.44 19.18
N ALA A 19 25.43 -13.32 19.04
CA ALA A 19 26.37 -13.70 20.10
C ALA A 19 26.07 -13.05 21.48
N PRO A 20 25.77 -11.73 21.57
CA PRO A 20 25.39 -11.09 22.83
C PRO A 20 24.02 -11.53 23.39
N LEU A 21 23.18 -12.20 22.60
CA LEU A 21 21.83 -12.65 22.95
C LEU A 21 21.76 -14.15 23.25
N SER A 22 22.89 -14.85 23.16
CA SER A 22 22.95 -16.32 23.17
C SER A 22 22.27 -16.95 24.38
N LEU A 23 22.51 -16.45 25.61
CA LEU A 23 21.87 -16.94 26.82
C LEU A 23 20.35 -16.78 26.78
N ASN A 24 19.85 -15.60 26.37
CA ASN A 24 18.42 -15.33 26.28
C ASN A 24 17.75 -16.21 25.22
N LEU A 25 18.42 -16.44 24.09
CA LEU A 25 17.92 -17.31 23.02
C LEU A 25 17.91 -18.78 23.44
N MET A 26 18.93 -19.25 24.16
CA MET A 26 18.97 -20.63 24.69
C MET A 26 17.90 -20.91 25.75
N ALA A 27 17.44 -19.86 26.45
CA ALA A 27 16.36 -19.97 27.43
C ALA A 27 14.96 -20.11 26.78
N VAL A 28 14.84 -19.93 25.46
CA VAL A 28 13.58 -20.11 24.74
C VAL A 28 13.48 -21.55 24.22
N LYS A 29 12.43 -22.26 24.62
CA LYS A 29 12.12 -23.58 24.06
C LYS A 29 11.81 -23.45 22.57
N ILE A 30 12.53 -24.14 21.70
CA ILE A 30 12.24 -24.18 20.25
C ILE A 30 11.14 -25.20 19.96
N GLU A 31 10.16 -24.82 19.14
CA GLU A 31 8.99 -25.66 18.82
C GLU A 31 9.02 -26.17 17.39
N LYS A 32 9.62 -25.41 16.47
CA LYS A 32 9.71 -25.75 15.06
C LYS A 32 11.18 -25.92 14.66
N GLN A 33 11.49 -27.01 13.96
CA GLN A 33 12.80 -27.21 13.35
C GLN A 33 12.76 -26.73 11.89
N PRO A 34 13.30 -25.54 11.58
CA PRO A 34 13.22 -24.98 10.24
C PRO A 34 14.02 -25.83 9.23
N GLN A 35 13.42 -26.07 8.07
CA GLN A 35 14.03 -26.88 7.00
C GLN A 35 14.76 -26.04 5.95
N ASP A 36 14.41 -24.75 5.86
CA ASP A 36 15.00 -23.79 4.94
C ASP A 36 15.27 -22.44 5.62
N PHE A 37 15.91 -21.53 4.89
CA PHE A 37 16.33 -20.24 5.40
C PHE A 37 15.16 -19.31 5.75
N LEU A 38 14.06 -19.37 4.99
CA LEU A 38 12.88 -18.54 5.24
C LEU A 38 12.18 -19.00 6.53
N ALA A 39 11.97 -20.30 6.68
CA ALA A 39 11.45 -20.91 7.90
C ALA A 39 12.34 -20.60 9.12
N TRP A 40 13.66 -20.61 8.93
CA TRP A 40 14.61 -20.23 9.98
C TRP A 40 14.47 -18.76 10.37
N CYS A 41 14.35 -17.86 9.38
CA CYS A 41 14.11 -16.44 9.65
C CYS A 41 12.81 -16.23 10.42
N HIS A 42 11.72 -16.89 10.03
CA HIS A 42 10.43 -16.78 10.71
C HIS A 42 10.47 -17.28 12.16
N GLU A 43 11.04 -18.46 12.43
CA GLU A 43 11.13 -18.99 13.80
C GLU A 43 12.00 -18.09 14.69
N LEU A 44 13.17 -17.67 14.21
CA LEU A 44 14.04 -16.80 15.02
C LEU A 44 13.42 -15.41 15.23
N LEU A 45 12.70 -14.89 14.24
CA LEU A 45 12.01 -13.61 14.37
C LEU A 45 10.87 -13.69 15.39
N ASP A 46 10.06 -14.75 15.36
CA ASP A 46 9.04 -15.02 16.39
C ASP A 46 9.67 -15.11 17.78
N VAL A 47 10.79 -15.85 17.91
CA VAL A 47 11.54 -15.91 19.16
C VAL A 47 11.95 -14.52 19.63
N CYS A 48 12.56 -13.71 18.77
CA CYS A 48 13.05 -12.38 19.10
C CYS A 48 11.94 -11.35 19.41
N ILE A 49 10.77 -11.47 18.79
CA ILE A 49 9.67 -10.53 19.00
C ILE A 49 8.84 -10.95 20.22
N ASN A 50 8.42 -12.22 20.28
CA ASN A 50 7.33 -12.69 21.12
C ASN A 50 7.76 -13.53 22.33
N ARG A 51 8.86 -14.29 22.22
CA ARG A 51 9.16 -15.37 23.21
C ARG A 51 10.35 -15.10 24.10
N ILE A 52 11.27 -14.21 23.71
CA ILE A 52 12.33 -13.75 24.61
C ILE A 52 11.69 -12.99 25.78
N ASN A 53 12.03 -13.39 27.01
CA ASN A 53 11.66 -12.63 28.19
C ASN A 53 12.52 -11.37 28.29
N ARG A 54 11.95 -10.22 27.91
CA ARG A 54 12.62 -8.91 27.90
C ARG A 54 12.92 -8.39 29.31
N ASP A 55 12.19 -8.84 30.33
CA ASP A 55 12.41 -8.43 31.72
C ASP A 55 13.70 -9.00 32.32
N LEU A 56 14.22 -10.07 31.70
CA LEU A 56 15.46 -10.74 32.08
C LEU A 56 16.65 -10.34 31.19
N MET A 57 16.51 -9.29 30.37
CA MET A 57 17.57 -8.79 29.50
C MET A 57 18.31 -7.61 30.12
N ASP A 58 19.63 -7.59 29.93
CA ASP A 58 20.44 -6.42 30.27
C ASP A 58 20.22 -5.30 29.23
N GLU A 59 20.30 -4.04 29.66
CA GLU A 59 20.09 -2.87 28.76
C GLU A 59 20.97 -2.90 27.50
N ILE A 60 22.20 -3.41 27.62
CA ILE A 60 23.16 -3.52 26.51
C ILE A 60 22.70 -4.48 25.40
N GLN A 61 21.80 -5.43 25.70
CA GLN A 61 21.33 -6.47 24.78
C GLN A 61 20.18 -5.99 23.88
N PHE A 62 19.46 -4.93 24.25
CA PHE A 62 18.34 -4.43 23.45
C PHE A 62 18.77 -3.90 22.07
N LYS A 63 19.97 -3.30 21.98
CA LYS A 63 20.51 -2.80 20.70
C LYS A 63 20.82 -3.95 19.73
N PRO A 64 21.58 -5.01 20.12
CA PRO A 64 21.72 -6.22 19.32
C PRO A 64 20.39 -6.86 18.95
N LEU A 65 19.43 -6.99 19.89
CA LEU A 65 18.12 -7.57 19.61
C LEU A 65 17.37 -6.81 18.51
N LYS A 66 17.31 -5.48 18.61
CA LYS A 66 16.71 -4.63 17.57
C LYS A 66 17.41 -4.82 16.22
N LYS A 67 18.72 -5.00 16.22
CA LYS A 67 19.49 -5.23 14.99
C LYS A 67 19.19 -6.61 14.38
N VAL A 68 19.13 -7.66 15.20
CA VAL A 68 18.75 -9.02 14.78
C VAL A 68 17.35 -9.00 14.17
N ILE A 69 16.37 -8.38 14.83
CA ILE A 69 15.01 -8.22 14.30
C ILE A 69 15.06 -7.54 12.92
N SER A 70 15.76 -6.41 12.78
CA SER A 70 15.84 -5.70 11.47
C SER A 70 16.49 -6.53 10.35
N LEU A 71 17.47 -7.36 10.69
CA LEU A 71 18.16 -8.21 9.72
C LEU A 71 17.30 -9.41 9.31
N LEU A 72 16.52 -9.96 10.24
CA LEU A 72 15.57 -11.04 9.97
C LEU A 72 14.39 -10.56 9.13
N THR A 73 13.87 -9.36 9.37
CA THR A 73 12.81 -8.76 8.52
C THR A 73 13.32 -8.49 7.10
N LEU A 74 14.57 -8.01 6.98
CA LEU A 74 15.26 -7.86 5.69
C LEU A 74 15.44 -9.22 5.00
N ALA A 75 15.98 -10.22 5.69
CA ALA A 75 16.22 -11.56 5.16
C ALA A 75 14.93 -12.23 4.68
N THR A 76 13.83 -12.06 5.44
CA THR A 76 12.50 -12.58 5.09
C THR A 76 12.03 -11.96 3.78
N SER A 77 12.03 -10.63 3.70
CA SER A 77 11.59 -9.89 2.50
C SER A 77 12.42 -10.23 1.28
N VAL A 78 13.76 -10.23 1.42
CA VAL A 78 14.70 -10.57 0.33
C VAL A 78 14.46 -12.00 -0.16
N THR A 79 14.21 -12.94 0.74
CA THR A 79 13.97 -14.34 0.37
C THR A 79 12.64 -14.51 -0.35
N GLN A 80 11.57 -13.87 0.14
CA GLN A 80 10.25 -13.87 -0.52
C GLN A 80 10.32 -13.27 -1.93
N LEU A 81 10.98 -12.11 -2.07
CA LEU A 81 11.23 -11.48 -3.37
C LEU A 81 12.08 -12.36 -4.31
N THR A 82 13.11 -13.01 -3.78
CA THR A 82 13.96 -13.93 -4.56
C THR A 82 13.15 -15.13 -5.07
N MET A 83 12.28 -15.71 -4.24
CA MET A 83 11.42 -16.82 -4.63
C MET A 83 10.42 -16.40 -5.71
N ALA A 84 9.86 -15.20 -5.62
CA ALA A 84 8.93 -14.67 -6.60
C ALA A 84 9.54 -14.59 -8.02
N LYS A 85 10.86 -14.41 -8.15
CA LYS A 85 11.53 -14.37 -9.47
C LYS A 85 11.34 -15.63 -10.31
N ALA A 86 11.19 -16.79 -9.67
CA ALA A 86 11.02 -18.07 -10.34
C ALA A 86 9.61 -18.66 -10.15
N ALA A 87 8.72 -17.97 -9.43
CA ALA A 87 7.41 -18.48 -9.10
C ALA A 87 6.49 -18.46 -10.35
N PRO A 88 5.82 -19.59 -10.69
CA PRO A 88 4.70 -19.56 -11.60
C PRO A 88 3.50 -18.84 -10.95
N TRP A 89 2.51 -18.46 -11.77
CA TRP A 89 1.33 -17.71 -11.31
C TRP A 89 0.66 -18.33 -10.08
N PHE A 90 0.38 -19.63 -10.08
CA PHE A 90 -0.34 -20.30 -8.98
C PHE A 90 0.39 -20.19 -7.62
N ILE A 91 1.73 -20.22 -7.61
CA ILE A 91 2.51 -20.02 -6.37
C ILE A 91 2.46 -18.56 -5.94
N TYR A 92 2.55 -17.63 -6.90
CA TYR A 92 2.49 -16.21 -6.60
C TYR A 92 1.13 -15.80 -6.02
N GLN A 93 0.03 -16.19 -6.66
CA GLN A 93 -1.31 -15.88 -6.17
C GLN A 93 -1.64 -16.58 -4.84
N GLU A 94 -1.21 -17.84 -4.65
CA GLU A 94 -1.35 -18.53 -3.35
C GLU A 94 -0.58 -17.79 -2.25
N PHE A 95 0.64 -17.32 -2.53
CA PHE A 95 1.40 -16.50 -1.59
C PHE A 95 0.66 -15.21 -1.24
N ILE A 96 0.16 -14.46 -2.22
CA ILE A 96 -0.60 -13.22 -2.00
C ILE A 96 -1.82 -13.49 -1.12
N ASN A 97 -2.59 -14.54 -1.42
CA ASN A 97 -3.75 -14.94 -0.63
C ASN A 97 -3.36 -15.33 0.81
N SER A 98 -2.24 -16.03 1.00
CA SER A 98 -1.73 -16.37 2.34
C SER A 98 -1.39 -15.13 3.19
N GLN A 99 -1.09 -14.00 2.55
CA GLN A 99 -0.81 -12.73 3.22
C GLN A 99 -2.07 -11.91 3.53
N SER A 100 -3.27 -12.38 3.17
CA SER A 100 -4.49 -11.58 3.17
C SER A 100 -4.77 -10.87 4.51
N GLN A 101 -4.75 -11.62 5.62
CA GLN A 101 -5.02 -11.07 6.94
C GLN A 101 -3.93 -10.11 7.41
N ARG A 102 -2.66 -10.48 7.24
CA ARG A 102 -1.52 -9.72 7.79
C ARG A 102 -1.30 -8.40 7.04
N HIS A 103 -1.49 -8.42 5.72
CA HIS A 103 -1.30 -7.26 4.86
C HIS A 103 -2.57 -6.44 4.60
N GLY A 104 -3.73 -6.90 5.07
CA GLY A 104 -5.02 -6.26 4.79
C GLY A 104 -5.33 -6.27 3.29
N LEU A 105 -5.14 -7.42 2.61
CA LEU A 105 -5.32 -7.56 1.16
C LEU A 105 -6.71 -7.07 0.71
N GLU A 106 -7.75 -7.38 1.47
CA GLU A 106 -9.11 -6.92 1.17
C GLU A 106 -9.24 -5.40 1.08
N GLU A 107 -8.62 -4.64 2.00
CA GLU A 107 -8.61 -3.17 1.90
C GLU A 107 -7.80 -2.68 0.70
N ARG A 108 -6.70 -3.37 0.41
CA ARG A 108 -5.83 -3.04 -0.72
C ARG A 108 -6.53 -3.26 -2.06
N LEU A 109 -7.26 -4.36 -2.21
CA LEU A 109 -8.06 -4.64 -3.40
C LEU A 109 -9.20 -3.63 -3.55
N ARG A 110 -9.89 -3.24 -2.45
CA ARG A 110 -10.91 -2.18 -2.52
C ARG A 110 -10.34 -0.82 -2.93
N LEU A 111 -9.11 -0.47 -2.51
CA LEU A 111 -8.44 0.73 -3.02
C LEU A 111 -8.18 0.64 -4.53
N LEU A 112 -7.69 -0.51 -5.02
CA LEU A 112 -7.37 -0.68 -6.43
C LEU A 112 -8.62 -0.70 -7.31
N ASP A 113 -9.68 -1.36 -6.86
CA ASP A 113 -10.99 -1.34 -7.50
C ASP A 113 -11.61 0.06 -7.51
N PHE A 114 -11.51 0.79 -6.40
CA PHE A 114 -11.94 2.18 -6.37
C PHE A 114 -11.19 3.04 -7.40
N VAL A 115 -9.87 2.89 -7.49
CA VAL A 115 -9.03 3.68 -8.40
C VAL A 115 -9.25 3.30 -9.87
N SER A 116 -9.51 2.02 -10.18
CA SER A 116 -9.77 1.58 -11.57
C SER A 116 -11.03 2.21 -12.17
N ASN A 117 -11.97 2.63 -11.32
CA ASN A 117 -13.20 3.32 -11.69
C ASN A 117 -13.04 4.85 -11.84
N LEU A 118 -11.83 5.41 -11.61
CA LEU A 118 -11.55 6.84 -11.81
C LEU A 118 -10.98 7.12 -13.20
N ASP A 119 -11.28 8.29 -13.76
CA ASP A 119 -10.50 8.82 -14.89
C ASP A 119 -9.15 9.35 -14.38
N THR A 120 -8.21 8.42 -14.21
CA THR A 120 -6.86 8.70 -13.70
C THR A 120 -6.00 9.53 -14.66
N SER A 121 -6.45 9.75 -15.90
CA SER A 121 -5.78 10.64 -16.88
C SER A 121 -6.17 12.11 -16.70
N ARG A 122 -7.26 12.39 -15.98
CA ARG A 122 -7.78 13.75 -15.74
C ARG A 122 -7.93 14.01 -14.26
N LEU A 123 -6.79 14.08 -13.56
CA LEU A 123 -6.80 14.35 -12.13
C LEU A 123 -7.49 15.67 -11.81
N GLY A 124 -7.49 16.65 -12.72
CA GLY A 124 -8.18 17.93 -12.52
C GLY A 124 -9.72 17.84 -12.47
N GLU A 125 -10.31 16.78 -12.99
CA GLU A 125 -11.75 16.53 -13.00
C GLU A 125 -12.22 15.80 -11.73
N LEU A 126 -11.32 15.08 -11.07
CA LEU A 126 -11.61 14.35 -9.83
C LEU A 126 -11.97 15.28 -8.67
N SER A 127 -12.79 14.76 -7.75
CA SER A 127 -13.01 15.37 -6.44
C SER A 127 -11.69 15.50 -5.67
N VAL A 128 -11.66 16.33 -4.64
CA VAL A 128 -10.43 16.50 -3.84
C VAL A 128 -10.09 15.18 -3.15
N GLU A 129 -11.10 14.51 -2.64
CA GLU A 129 -11.03 13.26 -1.91
C GLU A 129 -10.56 12.11 -2.82
N ASP A 130 -11.13 11.94 -4.02
CA ASP A 130 -10.68 10.90 -4.97
C ASP A 130 -9.25 11.15 -5.44
N ARG A 131 -8.90 12.40 -5.70
CA ARG A 131 -7.52 12.78 -6.05
C ARG A 131 -6.56 12.49 -4.91
N MET A 132 -6.94 12.76 -3.66
CA MET A 132 -6.12 12.43 -2.47
C MET A 132 -6.01 10.92 -2.24
N ALA A 133 -7.05 10.16 -2.55
CA ALA A 133 -7.02 8.71 -2.56
C ALA A 133 -6.03 8.18 -3.61
N PHE A 134 -6.14 8.66 -4.86
CA PHE A 134 -5.22 8.34 -5.94
C PHE A 134 -3.76 8.64 -5.56
N VAL A 135 -3.46 9.82 -5.01
CA VAL A 135 -2.07 10.17 -4.68
C VAL A 135 -1.56 9.60 -3.35
N GLY A 136 -2.37 8.88 -2.59
CA GLY A 136 -1.93 8.19 -1.38
C GLY A 136 -1.76 9.09 -0.16
N LYS A 137 -2.72 10.01 0.07
CA LYS A 137 -2.76 10.88 1.25
C LYS A 137 -4.13 10.86 1.90
N HIS A 138 -4.19 10.42 3.14
CA HIS A 138 -5.42 10.46 3.91
C HIS A 138 -5.77 11.89 4.38
N THR A 139 -7.06 12.22 4.41
CA THR A 139 -7.62 13.51 4.88
C THR A 139 -8.81 13.26 5.80
N SER A 140 -9.19 14.26 6.62
CA SER A 140 -10.37 14.19 7.48
C SER A 140 -11.70 14.12 6.74
N GLU A 141 -11.69 14.48 5.45
CA GLU A 141 -12.88 14.53 4.59
C GLU A 141 -13.15 13.18 3.92
N HIS A 142 -12.23 12.21 3.98
CA HIS A 142 -12.52 10.84 3.57
C HIS A 142 -13.58 10.23 4.48
N ASP A 143 -14.79 10.15 3.96
CA ASP A 143 -15.92 9.50 4.60
C ASP A 143 -15.74 7.97 4.54
N THR A 144 -15.83 7.31 5.70
CA THR A 144 -15.58 5.88 5.86
C THR A 144 -16.62 5.00 5.16
N ALA A 145 -17.79 5.53 4.78
CA ALA A 145 -18.75 4.81 3.94
C ALA A 145 -18.28 4.73 2.48
N LEU A 146 -17.60 5.76 1.98
CA LEU A 146 -17.13 5.83 0.59
C LEU A 146 -15.69 5.31 0.43
N TYR A 147 -14.79 5.69 1.34
CA TYR A 147 -13.39 5.26 1.38
C TYR A 147 -13.21 4.22 2.46
N ASN A 148 -13.77 3.03 2.24
CA ASN A 148 -13.79 1.91 3.20
C ASN A 148 -12.48 1.08 3.21
N PHE A 149 -11.36 1.77 2.96
CA PHE A 149 -10.00 1.27 2.83
C PHE A 149 -8.98 2.36 3.20
N ASP A 150 -7.76 1.98 3.60
CA ASP A 150 -6.68 2.95 3.76
C ASP A 150 -6.16 3.43 2.40
N VAL A 151 -6.43 4.69 2.08
CA VAL A 151 -5.90 5.34 0.88
C VAL A 151 -4.36 5.39 0.84
N GLN A 152 -3.69 5.24 1.97
CA GLN A 152 -2.22 5.25 2.06
C GLN A 152 -1.59 3.89 1.76
N TRP A 153 -2.38 2.84 1.49
CA TRP A 153 -1.85 1.60 0.95
C TRP A 153 -1.15 1.84 -0.39
N PHE A 154 -0.05 1.12 -0.63
CA PHE A 154 0.82 1.24 -1.83
C PHE A 154 1.48 2.62 -2.00
N GLY A 155 2.52 2.94 -1.21
CA GLY A 155 3.34 4.12 -1.46
C GLY A 155 2.68 5.46 -1.10
N GLN A 156 2.41 5.68 0.20
CA GLN A 156 1.91 6.96 0.71
C GLN A 156 2.80 8.16 0.31
N THR A 157 2.18 9.32 0.06
CA THR A 157 2.89 10.56 -0.27
C THR A 157 2.66 11.67 0.76
N LYS A 158 2.13 11.36 1.95
CA LYS A 158 1.69 12.35 2.95
C LYS A 158 2.74 13.40 3.35
N THR A 159 4.03 13.09 3.20
CA THR A 159 5.14 13.98 3.55
C THR A 159 5.58 14.91 2.41
N ALA A 160 5.15 14.66 1.17
CA ALA A 160 5.53 15.42 -0.02
C ALA A 160 4.71 16.72 -0.14
N LYS A 161 5.00 17.69 0.75
CA LYS A 161 4.16 18.89 0.90
C LYS A 161 4.06 19.71 -0.39
N GLY A 162 5.18 19.90 -1.12
CA GLY A 162 5.18 20.69 -2.34
C GLY A 162 4.35 20.05 -3.46
N PHE A 163 4.37 18.71 -3.53
CA PHE A 163 3.51 17.94 -4.43
C PHE A 163 2.01 18.12 -4.12
N HIS A 164 1.62 18.06 -2.84
CA HIS A 164 0.22 18.27 -2.45
C HIS A 164 -0.24 19.71 -2.62
N GLU A 165 0.65 20.68 -2.42
CA GLU A 165 0.38 22.09 -2.69
C GLU A 165 0.13 22.33 -4.19
N LEU A 166 0.97 21.74 -5.05
CA LEU A 166 0.79 21.78 -6.49
C LEU A 166 -0.58 21.22 -6.90
N LEU A 167 -0.97 20.05 -6.41
CA LEU A 167 -2.27 19.45 -6.72
C LEU A 167 -3.46 20.28 -6.20
N SER A 168 -3.25 21.12 -5.19
CA SER A 168 -4.28 22.04 -4.71
C SER A 168 -4.44 23.27 -5.61
N VAL A 169 -3.34 23.76 -6.19
CA VAL A 169 -3.33 24.98 -7.02
C VAL A 169 -3.60 24.67 -8.49
N ASN A 170 -2.98 23.60 -8.99
CA ASN A 170 -3.14 23.07 -10.33
C ASN A 170 -3.43 21.55 -10.27
N PRO A 171 -4.70 21.16 -10.04
CA PRO A 171 -5.11 19.77 -10.00
C PRO A 171 -4.76 18.94 -11.25
N ALA A 172 -4.64 19.59 -12.42
CA ALA A 172 -4.33 18.98 -13.70
C ALA A 172 -2.82 18.90 -14.00
N ALA A 173 -1.95 19.25 -13.04
CA ALA A 173 -0.51 19.38 -13.26
C ALA A 173 0.15 18.10 -13.82
N PHE A 174 -0.42 16.93 -13.56
CA PHE A 174 0.13 15.64 -14.01
C PHE A 174 -0.70 14.96 -15.11
N ASP A 175 -1.77 15.59 -15.60
CA ASP A 175 -2.71 14.98 -16.56
C ASP A 175 -1.98 14.65 -17.88
N ASP A 176 -1.19 15.59 -18.42
CA ASP A 176 -0.41 15.34 -19.63
C ASP A 176 0.63 14.21 -19.42
N ALA A 177 1.30 14.17 -18.28
CA ALA A 177 2.25 13.11 -17.96
C ALA A 177 1.56 11.75 -17.89
N LEU A 178 0.43 11.67 -17.18
CA LEU A 178 -0.35 10.44 -17.01
C LEU A 178 -0.95 9.95 -18.33
N SER A 179 -1.33 10.88 -19.23
CA SER A 179 -1.82 10.53 -20.57
C SER A 179 -0.80 9.79 -21.44
N LYS A 180 0.50 9.86 -21.10
CA LYS A 180 1.56 9.13 -21.83
C LYS A 180 1.56 7.63 -21.51
N ILE A 181 0.95 7.23 -20.41
CA ILE A 181 0.82 5.83 -20.01
C ILE A 181 -0.52 5.30 -20.53
N PRO A 182 -0.54 4.23 -21.33
CA PRO A 182 -1.77 3.67 -21.85
C PRO A 182 -2.60 3.00 -20.73
N ASP A 183 -3.92 3.07 -20.84
CA ASP A 183 -4.85 2.47 -19.87
C ASP A 183 -4.81 0.95 -19.89
N GLU A 184 -4.53 0.35 -21.05
CA GLU A 184 -4.46 -1.09 -21.26
C GLU A 184 -3.22 -1.48 -22.08
N GLY A 185 -2.92 -2.78 -22.12
CA GLY A 185 -1.82 -3.32 -22.92
C GLY A 185 -0.43 -3.00 -22.37
N GLU A 186 0.61 -3.28 -23.14
CA GLU A 186 1.99 -3.10 -22.70
C GLU A 186 2.36 -1.60 -22.61
N VAL A 187 3.06 -1.22 -21.54
CA VAL A 187 3.72 0.10 -21.43
C VAL A 187 5.13 0.01 -22.00
N THR A 188 5.47 0.85 -22.96
CA THR A 188 6.80 0.89 -23.59
C THR A 188 7.78 1.80 -22.83
N GLN A 189 9.08 1.62 -23.05
CA GLN A 189 10.11 2.50 -22.48
C GLN A 189 9.95 3.97 -22.91
N SER A 190 9.52 4.21 -24.16
CA SER A 190 9.27 5.57 -24.66
C SER A 190 8.13 6.23 -23.91
N GLN A 191 7.01 5.53 -23.71
CA GLN A 191 5.87 6.04 -22.95
C GLN A 191 6.24 6.34 -21.49
N PHE A 192 7.03 5.47 -20.86
CA PHE A 192 7.56 5.74 -19.53
C PHE A 192 8.48 6.97 -19.52
N ALA A 193 9.39 7.10 -20.48
CA ALA A 193 10.26 8.27 -20.59
C ALA A 193 9.48 9.57 -20.82
N ASP A 194 8.42 9.54 -21.64
CA ASP A 194 7.53 10.68 -21.87
C ASP A 194 6.77 11.06 -20.59
N PHE A 195 6.27 10.07 -19.84
CA PHE A 195 5.70 10.30 -18.51
C PHE A 195 6.71 10.96 -17.57
N VAL A 196 7.95 10.46 -17.52
CA VAL A 196 9.00 11.04 -16.65
C VAL A 196 9.29 12.49 -17.06
N GLY A 197 9.37 12.78 -18.37
CA GLY A 197 9.53 14.14 -18.87
C GLY A 197 8.44 15.08 -18.37
N GLY A 198 7.17 14.71 -18.55
CA GLY A 198 6.02 15.48 -18.07
C GLY A 198 5.98 15.61 -16.54
N PHE A 199 6.24 14.53 -15.82
CA PHE A 199 6.31 14.51 -14.35
C PHE A 199 7.39 15.46 -13.82
N MET A 200 8.57 15.46 -14.43
CA MET A 200 9.68 16.33 -14.05
C MET A 200 9.30 17.80 -14.26
N MET A 201 8.74 18.15 -15.42
CA MET A 201 8.28 19.53 -15.68
C MET A 201 7.25 19.99 -14.65
N ALA A 202 6.30 19.12 -14.30
CA ALA A 202 5.26 19.43 -13.33
C ALA A 202 5.80 19.59 -11.89
N ILE A 203 6.72 18.74 -11.44
CA ILE A 203 7.17 18.75 -10.04
C ILE A 203 8.27 19.80 -9.79
N MET A 204 9.09 20.12 -10.79
CA MET A 204 10.22 21.06 -10.65
C MET A 204 9.80 22.52 -10.39
N ILE A 205 8.53 22.88 -10.65
CA ILE A 205 8.00 24.20 -10.29
C ILE A 205 7.69 24.33 -8.79
N THR A 206 7.80 23.23 -8.04
CA THR A 206 7.55 23.17 -6.60
C THR A 206 8.85 23.17 -5.81
N SER A 207 8.75 23.27 -4.49
CA SER A 207 9.89 23.02 -3.58
C SER A 207 10.19 21.53 -3.37
N GLU A 208 9.40 20.63 -3.95
CA GLU A 208 9.54 19.19 -3.81
C GLU A 208 10.62 18.66 -4.76
N LYS A 209 11.47 17.76 -4.27
CA LYS A 209 12.45 17.10 -5.13
C LYS A 209 11.74 15.99 -5.93
N PRO A 210 11.89 15.94 -7.27
CA PRO A 210 11.34 14.85 -8.07
C PRO A 210 11.81 13.51 -7.52
N SER A 211 10.91 12.59 -7.17
CA SER A 211 11.29 11.29 -6.61
C SER A 211 10.44 10.15 -7.14
N LEU A 212 11.06 8.97 -7.22
CA LEU A 212 10.40 7.72 -7.54
C LEU A 212 9.23 7.45 -6.60
N ALA A 213 9.29 7.87 -5.33
CA ALA A 213 8.20 7.64 -4.39
C ALA A 213 6.87 8.27 -4.84
N ILE A 214 6.93 9.49 -5.39
CA ILE A 214 5.74 10.18 -5.91
C ILE A 214 5.36 9.59 -7.27
N ALA A 215 6.32 9.52 -8.19
CA ALA A 215 6.05 9.10 -9.56
C ALA A 215 5.50 7.67 -9.64
N THR A 216 6.10 6.73 -8.90
CA THR A 216 5.66 5.34 -8.93
C THR A 216 4.35 5.12 -8.18
N ARG A 217 3.97 6.00 -7.24
CA ARG A 217 2.60 6.01 -6.69
C ARG A 217 1.59 6.36 -7.79
N LEU A 218 1.82 7.42 -8.55
CA LEU A 218 0.94 7.82 -9.66
C LEU A 218 0.84 6.70 -10.70
N LEU A 219 1.97 6.10 -11.09
CA LEU A 219 2.04 5.01 -12.05
C LEU A 219 1.34 3.74 -11.56
N ALA A 220 1.57 3.32 -10.32
CA ALA A 220 0.98 2.09 -9.76
C ALA A 220 -0.52 2.21 -9.54
N MET A 221 -1.04 3.42 -9.33
CA MET A 221 -2.49 3.65 -9.27
C MET A 221 -3.12 3.68 -10.65
N LYS A 222 -2.38 4.11 -11.69
CA LYS A 222 -2.88 4.06 -13.08
C LYS A 222 -2.78 2.66 -13.70
N ARG A 223 -1.67 1.96 -13.47
CA ARG A 223 -1.33 0.65 -14.04
C ARG A 223 -0.74 -0.28 -12.97
N PRO A 224 -1.58 -0.76 -12.03
CA PRO A 224 -1.14 -1.64 -10.93
C PRO A 224 -0.62 -3.01 -11.41
N ASP A 225 -0.94 -3.40 -12.64
CA ASP A 225 -0.41 -4.58 -13.31
C ASP A 225 1.00 -4.38 -13.89
N GLN A 226 1.51 -3.15 -13.97
CA GLN A 226 2.80 -2.82 -14.59
C GLN A 226 3.81 -2.25 -13.61
N PHE A 227 3.36 -1.51 -12.59
CA PHE A 227 4.24 -0.71 -11.74
C PHE A 227 4.14 -1.09 -10.28
N ILE A 228 5.32 -1.18 -9.65
CA ILE A 228 5.48 -1.28 -8.20
C ILE A 228 5.87 0.08 -7.64
N THR A 229 5.30 0.43 -6.48
CA THR A 229 5.66 1.66 -5.78
C THR A 229 7.02 1.57 -5.12
N ILE A 230 7.79 2.65 -5.15
CA ILE A 230 9.09 2.77 -4.50
C ILE A 230 8.96 3.57 -3.21
N SER A 231 9.60 3.11 -2.14
CA SER A 231 9.76 3.87 -0.90
C SER A 231 11.16 3.69 -0.33
N SER A 232 11.66 4.68 0.41
CA SER A 232 13.00 4.61 1.02
C SER A 232 13.15 3.44 1.97
N SER A 233 12.08 3.04 2.67
CA SER A 233 12.07 1.97 3.67
C SER A 233 12.03 0.56 3.09
N LYS A 234 11.74 0.40 1.79
CA LYS A 234 11.63 -0.91 1.11
C LYS A 234 12.64 -1.08 -0.03
N LEU A 235 13.41 -0.03 -0.31
CA LEU A 235 14.27 0.05 -1.50
C LEU A 235 15.43 -0.95 -1.43
N ASP A 236 16.00 -1.15 -0.24
CA ASP A 236 17.14 -2.04 -0.04
C ASP A 236 16.70 -3.51 -0.16
N GLU A 237 15.59 -3.86 0.48
CA GLU A 237 14.93 -5.16 0.38
C GLU A 237 14.60 -5.49 -1.09
N LEU A 238 14.00 -4.54 -1.81
CA LEU A 238 13.63 -4.72 -3.22
C LEU A 238 14.86 -4.96 -4.10
N CYS A 239 15.89 -4.12 -3.99
CA CYS A 239 17.09 -4.24 -4.82
C CYS A 239 17.81 -5.58 -4.57
N GLN A 240 17.96 -5.97 -3.29
CA GLN A 240 18.59 -7.24 -2.93
C GLN A 240 17.76 -8.45 -3.35
N GLY A 241 16.43 -8.40 -3.18
CA GLY A 241 15.52 -9.48 -3.58
C GLY A 241 15.44 -9.67 -5.09
N LEU A 242 15.49 -8.58 -5.86
CA LEU A 242 15.56 -8.63 -7.32
C LEU A 242 16.97 -8.99 -7.83
N ASN A 243 17.99 -8.88 -6.97
CA ASN A 243 19.41 -9.00 -7.31
C ASN A 243 19.86 -7.96 -8.35
N ILE A 244 19.53 -6.70 -8.09
CA ILE A 244 19.91 -5.55 -8.92
C ILE A 244 20.81 -4.57 -8.14
N ALA A 245 21.44 -3.64 -8.87
CA ALA A 245 22.21 -2.58 -8.25
C ALA A 245 21.33 -1.71 -7.33
N LYS A 246 21.96 -1.09 -6.33
CA LYS A 246 21.24 -0.24 -5.37
C LYS A 246 20.63 0.97 -6.09
N LEU A 247 19.30 0.97 -6.18
CA LEU A 247 18.53 2.06 -6.78
C LEU A 247 18.59 3.31 -5.90
N LYS A 248 18.64 4.48 -6.54
CA LYS A 248 18.49 5.78 -5.86
C LYS A 248 17.07 6.31 -6.10
N LEU A 249 16.51 7.02 -5.13
CA LEU A 249 15.14 7.56 -5.21
C LEU A 249 14.89 8.58 -6.35
N HIS A 250 15.92 8.98 -7.08
CA HIS A 250 15.84 9.95 -8.18
C HIS A 250 16.27 9.34 -9.51
N ASP A 251 16.50 8.03 -9.56
CA ASP A 251 17.03 7.34 -10.73
C ASP A 251 15.91 6.63 -11.49
N PHE A 252 15.24 7.38 -12.36
CA PHE A 252 14.08 6.92 -13.11
C PHE A 252 14.46 5.91 -14.21
N GLU A 253 15.65 6.06 -14.78
CA GLU A 253 16.17 5.14 -15.79
C GLU A 253 16.48 3.78 -15.17
N ALA A 254 17.20 3.74 -14.05
CA ALA A 254 17.47 2.49 -13.34
C ALA A 254 16.19 1.84 -12.80
N TYR A 255 15.18 2.63 -12.38
CA TYR A 255 13.87 2.06 -12.03
C TYR A 255 13.24 1.29 -13.20
N TRP A 256 13.21 1.89 -14.39
CA TRP A 256 12.64 1.21 -15.55
C TRP A 256 13.46 -0.01 -15.98
N THR A 257 14.76 0.18 -16.19
CA THR A 257 15.64 -0.85 -16.75
C THR A 257 15.85 -1.99 -15.76
N ASP A 258 16.13 -1.70 -14.49
CA ASP A 258 16.51 -2.71 -13.52
C ASP A 258 15.30 -3.27 -12.76
N VAL A 259 14.39 -2.42 -12.27
CA VAL A 259 13.23 -2.91 -11.48
C VAL A 259 12.16 -3.46 -12.40
N ILE A 260 11.59 -2.62 -13.28
CA ILE A 260 10.52 -3.05 -14.17
C ILE A 260 11.02 -4.09 -15.17
N GLY A 261 12.21 -3.90 -15.74
CA GLY A 261 12.85 -4.89 -16.61
C GLY A 261 12.98 -6.27 -15.95
N THR A 262 13.44 -6.34 -14.70
CA THR A 262 13.52 -7.63 -13.97
C THR A 262 12.15 -8.23 -13.71
N ILE A 263 11.17 -7.44 -13.26
CA ILE A 263 9.80 -7.92 -13.02
C ILE A 263 9.19 -8.53 -14.28
N ARG A 264 9.40 -7.89 -15.43
CA ARG A 264 8.90 -8.36 -16.72
C ARG A 264 9.50 -9.69 -17.18
N THR A 265 10.59 -10.16 -16.58
CA THR A 265 11.15 -11.49 -16.86
C THR A 265 10.56 -12.62 -16.01
N MET A 266 9.76 -12.29 -14.98
CA MET A 266 9.29 -13.29 -14.02
C MET A 266 8.19 -14.17 -14.61
N PRO A 267 8.12 -15.48 -14.29
CA PRO A 267 7.09 -16.36 -14.86
C PRO A 267 5.66 -15.95 -14.51
N TRP A 268 5.39 -15.51 -13.27
CA TRP A 268 4.07 -15.03 -12.87
C TRP A 268 3.65 -13.75 -13.61
N TYR A 269 4.60 -12.88 -13.98
CA TYR A 269 4.28 -11.65 -14.73
C TYR A 269 3.81 -11.98 -16.16
N ASN A 270 4.47 -12.97 -16.78
CA ASN A 270 4.19 -13.45 -18.14
C ASN A 270 3.12 -14.55 -18.19
N SER A 271 2.38 -14.75 -17.10
CA SER A 271 1.30 -15.72 -17.08
C SER A 271 0.13 -15.26 -17.95
N GLU A 272 -0.59 -16.22 -18.54
CA GLU A 272 -1.85 -15.96 -19.20
C GLU A 272 -2.87 -15.42 -18.20
N GLN A 273 -3.77 -14.57 -18.68
CA GLN A 273 -4.86 -14.04 -17.86
C GLN A 273 -5.75 -15.19 -17.36
N PRO A 274 -5.97 -15.31 -16.04
CA PRO A 274 -6.82 -16.35 -15.49
C PRO A 274 -8.30 -16.09 -15.80
N SER A 275 -9.09 -17.17 -15.89
CA SER A 275 -10.54 -17.10 -16.11
C SER A 275 -11.35 -17.00 -14.83
N ASP A 276 -10.78 -17.35 -13.67
CA ASP A 276 -11.41 -17.21 -12.37
C ASP A 276 -11.44 -15.73 -11.93
N GLU A 277 -12.60 -15.25 -11.49
CA GLU A 277 -12.79 -13.83 -11.13
C GLU A 277 -11.93 -13.41 -9.93
N SER A 278 -11.73 -14.30 -8.96
CA SER A 278 -10.92 -14.00 -7.77
C SER A 278 -9.44 -13.90 -8.14
N GLU A 279 -8.96 -14.76 -9.04
CA GLU A 279 -7.61 -14.68 -9.57
C GLU A 279 -7.43 -13.46 -10.50
N LEU A 280 -8.46 -13.11 -11.27
CA LEU A 280 -8.42 -11.99 -12.21
C LEU A 280 -8.18 -10.66 -11.49
N ALA A 281 -8.82 -10.45 -10.33
CA ALA A 281 -8.57 -9.28 -9.49
C ALA A 281 -7.09 -9.19 -9.06
N LEU A 282 -6.48 -10.31 -8.67
CA LEU A 282 -5.04 -10.34 -8.35
C LEU A 282 -4.18 -10.13 -9.60
N TRP A 283 -4.56 -10.70 -10.74
CA TRP A 283 -3.80 -10.64 -11.98
C TRP A 283 -3.76 -9.23 -12.57
N ASN A 284 -4.89 -8.52 -12.56
CA ASN A 284 -5.01 -7.11 -12.96
C ASN A 284 -4.23 -6.15 -12.04
N ASN A 285 -3.77 -6.63 -10.88
CA ASN A 285 -3.04 -5.85 -9.89
C ASN A 285 -1.67 -6.46 -9.55
N ARG A 286 -1.19 -7.41 -10.37
CA ARG A 286 -0.13 -8.36 -9.99
C ARG A 286 1.19 -7.71 -9.60
N VAL A 287 1.57 -6.59 -10.21
CA VAL A 287 2.87 -5.96 -9.93
C VAL A 287 2.83 -5.11 -8.67
N VAL A 288 1.79 -4.31 -8.45
CA VAL A 288 1.66 -3.51 -7.22
C VAL A 288 1.53 -4.42 -5.98
N LEU A 289 0.94 -5.61 -6.14
CA LEU A 289 0.81 -6.62 -5.09
C LEU A 289 2.14 -7.25 -4.67
N MET A 290 3.25 -7.02 -5.38
CA MET A 290 4.58 -7.34 -4.86
C MET A 290 4.87 -6.62 -3.53
N ASP A 291 4.13 -5.55 -3.18
CA ASP A 291 4.18 -4.91 -1.87
C ASP A 291 3.88 -5.87 -0.69
N LEU A 292 3.25 -7.02 -0.95
CA LEU A 292 2.96 -8.07 0.02
C LEU A 292 4.11 -9.08 0.20
N LEU A 293 5.16 -9.00 -0.62
CA LEU A 293 6.39 -9.79 -0.46
C LEU A 293 7.34 -9.20 0.59
N PHE A 294 7.04 -8.01 1.11
CA PHE A 294 7.81 -7.42 2.20
C PHE A 294 7.26 -7.88 3.54
N TRP A 295 8.15 -8.20 4.48
CA TRP A 295 7.72 -8.54 5.82
C TRP A 295 6.94 -7.39 6.47
N CYS A 296 5.87 -7.74 7.18
CA CYS A 296 5.20 -6.85 8.13
C CYS A 296 4.85 -7.60 9.42
N ASP A 297 4.60 -6.85 10.49
CA ASP A 297 4.18 -7.40 11.78
C ASP A 297 2.72 -7.85 11.76
N GLU A 298 2.30 -8.54 12.82
CA GLU A 298 0.94 -9.09 12.95
C GLU A 298 -0.14 -8.02 13.10
N GLU A 299 0.24 -6.82 13.53
CA GLU A 299 -0.68 -5.69 13.74
C GLU A 299 -0.78 -4.79 12.50
N HIS A 300 0.00 -5.06 11.44
CA HIS A 300 0.15 -4.17 10.29
C HIS A 300 -1.19 -3.78 9.66
N ALA A 301 -2.07 -4.75 9.40
CA ALA A 301 -3.41 -4.49 8.86
C ALA A 301 -4.24 -3.59 9.80
N GLN A 302 -4.14 -3.78 11.12
CA GLN A 302 -4.86 -2.99 12.13
C GLN A 302 -4.38 -1.53 12.20
N GLN A 303 -3.20 -1.24 11.63
CA GLN A 303 -2.68 0.12 11.55
C GLN A 303 -3.31 0.96 10.42
N SER A 304 -4.23 0.39 9.63
CA SER A 304 -5.03 1.09 8.62
C SER A 304 -5.65 2.38 9.17
N ASN A 305 -5.49 3.49 8.45
CA ASN A 305 -6.14 4.76 8.79
C ASN A 305 -7.67 4.62 8.74
N TYR A 306 -8.21 3.80 7.83
CA TYR A 306 -9.64 3.52 7.76
C TYR A 306 -10.12 2.83 9.04
N LEU A 307 -9.47 1.74 9.47
CA LEU A 307 -9.84 1.04 10.70
C LEU A 307 -9.70 1.92 11.94
N LYS A 308 -8.64 2.74 12.01
CA LYS A 308 -8.44 3.70 13.11
C LYS A 308 -9.58 4.71 13.23
N ILE A 309 -10.17 5.14 12.12
CA ILE A 309 -11.29 6.09 12.11
C ILE A 309 -12.60 5.38 12.41
N LYS A 310 -12.85 4.25 11.74
CA LYS A 310 -14.06 3.43 11.93
C LYS A 310 -14.21 2.97 13.39
N ASN A 311 -13.11 2.53 14.00
CA ASN A 311 -13.10 2.04 15.38
C ASN A 311 -12.91 3.15 16.41
N LYS A 312 -12.86 4.42 16.00
CA LYS A 312 -12.69 5.54 16.92
C LYS A 312 -13.92 5.62 17.82
N PRO A 313 -13.78 5.49 19.16
CA PRO A 313 -14.93 5.56 20.04
C PRO A 313 -15.63 6.91 19.90
N ALA A 314 -16.95 6.88 19.79
CA ALA A 314 -17.77 8.10 19.72
C ALA A 314 -17.42 9.00 20.90
N ARG A 315 -16.87 10.18 20.62
CA ARG A 315 -16.59 11.18 21.67
C ARG A 315 -17.91 11.50 22.37
N LYS A 316 -17.98 11.32 23.69
CA LYS A 316 -19.01 11.96 24.53
C LYS A 316 -18.89 13.47 24.28
N SER A 317 -19.89 14.04 23.61
CA SER A 317 -19.87 15.43 23.18
C SER A 317 -19.96 16.37 24.39
N THR A 318 -18.90 17.11 24.66
CA THR A 318 -18.99 18.43 25.30
C THR A 318 -18.81 19.50 24.21
N SER A 319 -19.95 19.99 23.73
CA SER A 319 -20.20 21.28 23.04
C SER A 319 -19.01 22.06 22.43
N LYS A 320 -19.07 22.31 21.12
CA LYS A 320 -19.49 23.61 20.55
C LYS A 320 -19.51 23.52 19.03
N ALA A 321 -20.69 23.77 18.47
CA ALA A 321 -20.89 24.00 17.05
C ALA A 321 -20.09 25.26 16.64
N GLY A 322 -18.94 25.05 16.01
CA GLY A 322 -18.26 26.04 15.19
C GLY A 322 -18.35 25.56 13.76
N GLY A 323 -19.41 25.95 13.06
CA GLY A 323 -19.60 25.63 11.65
C GLY A 323 -18.46 26.23 10.83
N LYS A 324 -17.52 25.40 10.39
CA LYS A 324 -16.78 25.67 9.17
C LYS A 324 -17.60 25.07 8.04
N THR A 325 -18.26 25.93 7.28
CA THR A 325 -18.79 25.59 5.95
C THR A 325 -17.63 25.11 5.09
N THR A 326 -17.51 23.80 4.94
CA THR A 326 -16.62 23.14 3.99
C THR A 326 -17.14 23.42 2.58
N ARG A 327 -16.32 24.08 1.77
CA ARG A 327 -16.53 24.14 0.31
C ARG A 327 -16.34 22.72 -0.21
N ARG A 328 -17.44 22.06 -0.57
CA ARG A 328 -17.43 20.75 -1.21
C ARG A 328 -16.76 20.82 -2.58
N SER A 329 -16.02 19.75 -2.89
CA SER A 329 -15.55 19.37 -4.21
C SER A 329 -16.73 19.26 -5.20
N LYS A 330 -16.43 19.32 -6.50
CA LYS A 330 -17.39 19.52 -7.61
C LYS A 330 -18.54 18.50 -7.73
N GLU A 331 -18.56 17.43 -6.94
CA GLU A 331 -19.63 16.44 -6.98
C GLU A 331 -20.86 16.89 -6.19
N SER A 332 -22.02 16.70 -6.81
CA SER A 332 -23.32 16.94 -6.18
C SER A 332 -23.58 15.92 -5.08
N ALA A 333 -24.29 16.34 -4.02
CA ALA A 333 -24.68 15.42 -2.94
C ALA A 333 -25.46 14.20 -3.46
N THR A 334 -26.19 14.37 -4.57
CA THR A 334 -26.83 13.30 -5.34
C THR A 334 -25.85 12.25 -5.85
N GLU A 335 -24.77 12.64 -6.51
CA GLU A 335 -23.78 11.71 -7.06
C GLU A 335 -23.06 10.93 -5.95
N ILE A 336 -22.74 11.60 -4.84
CA ILE A 336 -22.11 10.95 -3.66
C ILE A 336 -23.04 9.89 -3.07
N VAL A 337 -24.33 10.20 -2.90
CA VAL A 337 -25.31 9.24 -2.37
C VAL A 337 -25.52 8.09 -3.34
N ASP A 338 -25.63 8.36 -4.62
CA ASP A 338 -25.83 7.32 -5.63
C ASP A 338 -24.66 6.34 -5.68
N ARG A 339 -23.43 6.84 -5.59
CA ARG A 339 -22.22 6.01 -5.53
C ARG A 339 -22.23 5.08 -4.32
N VAL A 340 -22.57 5.60 -3.13
CA VAL A 340 -22.61 4.78 -1.91
C VAL A 340 -23.75 3.77 -1.95
N LEU A 341 -24.92 4.14 -2.49
CA LEU A 341 -26.05 3.20 -2.64
C LEU A 341 -25.81 2.12 -3.70
N ALA A 342 -24.91 2.37 -4.66
CA ALA A 342 -24.51 1.40 -5.68
C ALA A 342 -23.47 0.38 -5.18
N MET A 343 -22.81 0.62 -4.04
CA MET A 343 -21.86 -0.33 -3.46
C MET A 343 -22.54 -1.63 -3.01
N GLU A 344 -21.90 -2.77 -3.26
CA GLU A 344 -22.36 -4.08 -2.81
C GLU A 344 -22.48 -4.14 -1.29
N GLY A 345 -23.56 -4.75 -0.79
CA GLY A 345 -23.85 -4.87 0.64
C GLY A 345 -24.78 -3.79 1.23
N THR A 346 -25.20 -2.79 0.45
CA THR A 346 -26.19 -1.81 0.90
C THR A 346 -27.61 -2.39 0.90
N SER A 347 -28.27 -2.40 2.06
CA SER A 347 -29.65 -2.90 2.24
C SER A 347 -30.67 -2.13 1.39
N ASP A 348 -31.66 -2.85 0.84
CA ASP A 348 -32.75 -2.28 0.05
C ASP A 348 -33.54 -1.20 0.82
N PHE A 349 -33.61 -1.31 2.15
CA PHE A 349 -34.20 -0.27 2.98
C PHE A 349 -33.43 1.06 2.91
N ILE A 350 -32.09 1.00 2.96
CA ILE A 350 -31.25 2.20 2.87
C ILE A 350 -31.35 2.81 1.48
N LYS A 351 -31.39 1.97 0.43
CA LYS A 351 -31.66 2.41 -0.95
C LYS A 351 -33.00 3.12 -1.09
N ALA A 352 -34.06 2.64 -0.42
CA ALA A 352 -35.37 3.29 -0.42
C ALA A 352 -35.37 4.69 0.25
N GLN A 353 -34.44 4.95 1.16
CA GLN A 353 -34.29 6.24 1.85
C GLN A 353 -33.41 7.26 1.10
N ARG A 354 -33.04 6.97 -0.16
CA ARG A 354 -32.16 7.80 -1.01
C ARG A 354 -32.40 9.31 -0.88
N ASN A 355 -33.64 9.77 -1.09
CA ASN A 355 -33.95 11.20 -1.08
C ASN A 355 -33.75 11.85 0.30
N SER A 356 -34.01 11.11 1.38
CA SER A 356 -33.76 11.57 2.75
C SER A 356 -32.25 11.64 3.03
N ILE A 357 -31.47 10.69 2.52
CA ILE A 357 -30.01 10.70 2.66
C ILE A 357 -29.43 11.91 1.92
N ILE A 358 -29.86 12.17 0.67
CA ILE A 358 -29.44 13.35 -0.11
C ILE A 358 -29.69 14.63 0.67
N ALA A 359 -30.91 14.85 1.19
CA ALA A 359 -31.23 16.06 1.95
C ALA A 359 -30.34 16.25 3.20
N GLN A 360 -30.03 15.16 3.92
CA GLN A 360 -29.15 15.21 5.09
C GLN A 360 -27.69 15.50 4.69
N VAL A 361 -27.22 14.89 3.60
CA VAL A 361 -25.89 15.11 3.04
C VAL A 361 -25.76 16.55 2.52
N GLU A 362 -26.78 17.09 1.85
CA GLU A 362 -26.87 18.51 1.45
C GLU A 362 -26.85 19.46 2.65
N SER A 363 -27.48 19.07 3.77
CA SER A 363 -27.45 19.84 5.02
C SER A 363 -26.10 19.83 5.74
N GLY A 364 -25.10 19.10 5.22
CA GLY A 364 -23.72 19.10 5.69
C GLY A 364 -23.34 17.94 6.62
N LYS A 365 -24.20 16.92 6.77
CA LYS A 365 -23.84 15.69 7.51
C LYS A 365 -22.96 14.77 6.67
N LYS A 366 -22.08 14.01 7.33
CA LYS A 366 -21.32 12.93 6.71
C LYS A 366 -22.25 11.79 6.33
N ILE A 367 -22.01 11.15 5.18
CA ILE A 367 -22.91 10.12 4.67
C ILE A 367 -22.86 8.87 5.56
N ASP A 368 -21.70 8.49 6.10
CA ASP A 368 -21.59 7.38 7.06
C ASP A 368 -22.38 7.62 8.35
N GLU A 369 -22.40 8.85 8.87
CA GLU A 369 -23.21 9.18 10.05
C GLU A 369 -24.71 9.00 9.77
N VAL A 370 -25.17 9.39 8.57
CA VAL A 370 -26.57 9.26 8.16
C VAL A 370 -26.92 7.78 7.94
N ILE A 371 -26.08 7.02 7.24
CA ILE A 371 -26.28 5.58 6.99
C ILE A 371 -26.24 4.81 8.30
N THR A 372 -25.25 5.03 9.16
CA THR A 372 -25.14 4.40 10.48
C THR A 372 -26.36 4.72 11.36
N LEU A 373 -26.88 5.94 11.31
CA LEU A 373 -28.08 6.33 12.04
C LEU A 373 -29.33 5.62 11.51
N LEU A 374 -29.51 5.55 10.18
CA LEU A 374 -30.61 4.81 9.57
C LEU A 374 -30.56 3.32 9.89
N SER A 375 -29.38 2.70 9.79
CA SER A 375 -29.16 1.29 10.14
C SER A 375 -29.40 1.00 11.62
N LYS A 376 -29.14 1.95 12.52
CA LYS A 376 -29.41 1.77 13.97
C LYS A 376 -30.88 1.94 14.35
N ILE A 377 -31.62 2.76 13.60
CA ILE A 377 -33.03 3.04 13.89
C ILE A 377 -33.94 1.97 13.27
N PHE A 378 -33.56 1.43 12.11
CA PHE A 378 -34.42 0.58 11.29
C PHE A 378 -33.82 -0.78 10.89
N GLY A 379 -32.56 -1.05 11.28
CA GLY A 379 -31.88 -2.32 11.03
C GLY A 379 -31.97 -3.31 12.18
#